data_AF-A0A7S4BQ03-F1
#
_entry.id   AF-A0A7S4BQ03-F1
#
_cell.length_a   1.000
_cell.length_b   1.000
_cell.length_c   1.000
_cell.angle_alpha   90.00
_cell.angle_beta   90.00
_cell.angle_gamma   90.00
#
_symmetry.space_group_name_H-M   'P 1'
#
loop_
_entity.id
_entity.type
_entity.pdbx_description
1 polymer ?
#
loop_
_entity_poly.entity_id
_entity_poly.type
_entity_poly.pdbx_seq_one_letter_code
_entity_poly.pdbx_strand_id
1 'polypeptide(L)'
;RLRADGAWREWFSSEAPHEAPLPQHDAEPLSAFQKLLVLRCLRADKCVPAVVDFVRGRLGRDFTEPPPFDLALSFDDSHCATPLVFILSPGADPIASLIKFAETRGFAKRLCSISLGQGQGPLAERMVGEALPAGGWVVLQNCHLAPSWMPSLEKMCEEIASERTHADFRLWLTAAPSAHFPVSLLQNSLKMTNEPPKGLRANIASSWLAVDENYFAECPKPKELRKLLFGLTFFHALIQERRKFGALGWNIPYEFNESDLRICVRQLQMFLCEYDEIPYKALNYMAGELNYGGRVTDDKDRRLATCLLSDFYTERILHDDYSFADACNHDAGAACTSPQGLETTPSDAVAARPTLSSSRSSAVVLSRVYRAPPDGSLDTIRAFVHALPESDPPQIFGLHPNADITCARKETHALFAGVLSLQPRTAASAGGSSDAAVESIASDIEAKLPPQFDVGAARERYPTAYLESMNTVLVQELV
;
A
#
# COMPACT_ATOMS: atom_id res chain seq x y z
N ARG A 1 -26.88 15.22 27.01
CA ARG A 1 -27.80 15.90 26.06
C ARG A 1 -26.93 16.68 25.07
N LEU A 2 -26.64 16.14 23.89
CA LEU A 2 -26.05 16.93 22.80
C LEU A 2 -27.09 18.00 22.45
N ARG A 3 -26.84 19.28 22.78
CA ARG A 3 -27.81 20.37 22.55
C ARG A 3 -28.03 20.56 21.05
N ALA A 4 -29.26 20.89 20.68
CA ALA A 4 -29.79 20.94 19.33
C ALA A 4 -29.35 22.18 18.52
N ASP A 5 -28.10 22.65 18.69
CA ASP A 5 -27.67 23.95 18.18
C ASP A 5 -26.93 23.86 16.82
N GLY A 6 -27.07 22.74 16.09
CA GLY A 6 -26.49 22.55 14.75
C GLY A 6 -24.96 22.42 14.69
N ALA A 7 -24.23 22.98 15.65
CA ALA A 7 -22.77 22.99 15.69
C ALA A 7 -22.15 21.59 15.72
N TRP A 8 -22.77 20.62 16.39
CA TRP A 8 -22.34 19.21 16.33
C TRP A 8 -22.52 18.60 14.95
N ARG A 9 -23.57 18.98 14.22
CA ARG A 9 -23.77 18.54 12.83
C ARG A 9 -22.71 19.16 11.92
N GLU A 10 -22.45 20.45 12.06
CA GLU A 10 -21.42 21.15 11.28
C GLU A 10 -20.03 20.57 11.54
N TRP A 11 -19.66 20.38 12.81
CA TRP A 11 -18.40 19.74 13.19
C TRP A 11 -18.32 18.30 12.65
N PHE A 12 -19.38 17.50 12.80
CA PHE A 12 -19.42 16.14 12.28
C PHE A 12 -19.32 16.10 10.74
N SER A 13 -19.89 17.07 10.04
CA SER A 13 -19.86 17.18 8.57
C SER A 13 -18.59 17.82 8.02
N SER A 14 -17.72 18.40 8.86
CA SER A 14 -16.44 18.99 8.44
C SER A 14 -15.48 17.93 7.86
N GLU A 15 -14.63 18.29 6.90
CA GLU A 15 -13.60 17.39 6.38
C GLU A 15 -12.47 17.16 7.40
N ALA A 16 -12.18 18.16 8.23
CA ALA A 16 -11.10 18.15 9.23
C ALA A 16 -11.63 18.48 10.65
N PRO A 17 -12.53 17.65 11.23
CA PRO A 17 -13.10 17.89 12.56
C PRO A 17 -12.07 17.87 13.69
N HIS A 18 -10.92 17.21 13.48
CA HIS A 18 -9.84 17.11 14.46
C HIS A 18 -9.06 18.42 14.64
N GLU A 19 -9.09 19.29 13.64
CA GLU A 19 -8.49 20.64 13.69
C GLU A 19 -9.47 21.68 14.26
N ALA A 20 -10.77 21.41 14.16
CA ALA A 20 -11.82 22.31 14.63
C ALA A 20 -12.05 22.19 16.15
N PRO A 21 -12.40 23.30 16.84
CA PRO A 21 -12.78 23.23 18.24
C PRO A 21 -14.06 22.40 18.41
N LEU A 22 -14.11 21.59 19.47
CA LEU A 22 -15.32 20.84 19.80
C LEU A 22 -16.48 21.81 20.12
N PRO A 23 -17.67 21.60 19.55
CA PRO A 23 -18.87 22.37 19.88
C PRO A 23 -19.17 22.36 21.38
N GLN A 24 -19.72 23.47 21.91
CA GLN A 24 -19.93 23.77 23.34
C GLN A 24 -19.86 22.54 24.26
N HIS A 25 -18.72 22.42 24.92
CA HIS A 25 -18.54 21.56 26.09
C HIS A 25 -19.01 22.31 27.35
N ASP A 26 -19.27 21.58 28.44
CA ASP A 26 -19.63 22.13 29.75
C ASP A 26 -18.60 23.16 30.27
N ALA A 27 -18.88 23.80 31.42
CA ALA A 27 -18.06 24.87 31.99
C ALA A 27 -16.57 24.56 32.17
N GLU A 28 -16.18 23.28 32.21
CA GLU A 28 -14.79 22.84 32.28
C GLU A 28 -14.27 22.36 30.92
N PRO A 29 -13.08 22.80 30.48
CA PRO A 29 -12.52 22.40 29.20
C PRO A 29 -12.01 20.95 29.23
N LEU A 30 -12.36 20.16 28.21
CA LEU A 30 -11.75 18.83 28.01
C LEU A 30 -10.25 18.94 27.76
N SER A 31 -9.48 18.05 28.38
CA SER A 31 -8.08 17.82 28.04
C SER A 31 -7.93 17.34 26.60
N ALA A 32 -6.76 17.57 25.99
CA ALA A 32 -6.48 17.12 24.62
C ALA A 32 -6.73 15.61 24.42
N PHE A 33 -6.44 14.78 25.42
CA PHE A 33 -6.72 13.34 25.36
C PHE A 33 -8.22 13.03 25.41
N GLN A 34 -8.99 13.70 26.27
CA GLN A 34 -10.45 13.51 26.30
C GLN A 34 -11.12 13.96 24.99
N LYS A 35 -10.59 14.99 24.31
CA LYS A 35 -11.07 15.37 22.97
C LYS A 35 -10.89 14.24 21.94
N LEU A 36 -9.78 13.49 22.01
CA LEU A 36 -9.57 12.31 21.17
C LEU A 36 -10.61 11.21 21.44
N LEU A 37 -11.07 11.04 22.68
CA LEU A 37 -12.12 10.06 23.01
C LEU A 37 -13.45 10.43 22.35
N VAL A 38 -13.82 11.72 22.38
CA VAL A 38 -15.03 12.22 21.70
C VAL A 38 -14.91 12.02 20.18
N LEU A 39 -13.75 12.37 19.61
CA LEU A 39 -13.48 12.17 18.20
C LEU A 39 -13.59 10.70 17.81
N ARG A 40 -13.05 9.78 18.62
CA ARG A 40 -13.17 8.33 18.40
C ARG A 40 -14.61 7.85 18.34
N CYS A 41 -15.49 8.40 19.18
CA CYS A 41 -16.90 8.01 19.20
C CYS A 41 -17.68 8.50 17.97
N LEU A 42 -17.31 9.67 17.41
CA LEU A 42 -18.11 10.33 16.37
C LEU A 42 -17.47 10.28 14.98
N ARG A 43 -16.16 10.50 14.87
CA ARG A 43 -15.39 10.60 13.63
C ARG A 43 -14.12 9.76 13.73
N ALA A 44 -14.33 8.44 13.89
CA ALA A 44 -13.25 7.47 14.00
C ALA A 44 -12.27 7.52 12.81
N ASP A 45 -12.73 7.94 11.62
CA ASP A 45 -11.90 8.16 10.43
C ASP A 45 -10.83 9.24 10.61
N LYS A 46 -10.95 10.13 11.59
CA LYS A 46 -9.98 11.21 11.86
C LYS A 46 -9.15 10.98 13.12
N CYS A 47 -9.23 9.79 13.72
CA CYS A 47 -8.44 9.46 14.91
C CYS A 47 -6.94 9.45 14.67
N VAL A 48 -6.48 8.82 13.59
CA VAL A 48 -5.04 8.75 13.26
C VAL A 48 -4.41 10.15 13.14
N PRO A 49 -4.92 11.07 12.31
CA PRO A 49 -4.33 12.42 12.22
C PRO A 49 -4.44 13.19 13.55
N ALA A 50 -5.54 13.02 14.29
CA ALA A 50 -5.66 13.66 15.61
C ALA A 50 -4.66 13.12 16.64
N VAL A 51 -4.34 11.83 16.61
CA VAL A 51 -3.30 11.22 17.44
C VAL A 51 -1.93 11.75 17.04
N VAL A 52 -1.67 11.88 15.74
CA VAL A 52 -0.44 12.51 15.22
C VAL A 52 -0.30 13.94 15.74
N ASP A 53 -1.35 14.77 15.65
CA ASP A 53 -1.31 16.15 16.17
C ASP A 53 -1.12 16.19 17.69
N PHE A 54 -1.74 15.26 18.42
CA PHE A 54 -1.55 15.14 19.85
C PHE A 54 -0.09 14.79 20.21
N VAL A 55 0.51 13.81 19.52
CA VAL A 55 1.92 13.42 19.74
C VAL A 55 2.85 14.56 19.35
N ARG A 56 2.62 15.19 18.20
CA ARG A 56 3.38 16.35 17.72
C ARG A 56 3.37 17.50 18.73
N GLY A 57 2.22 17.79 19.34
CA GLY A 57 2.09 18.81 20.36
C GLY A 57 2.73 18.47 21.72
N ARG A 58 3.06 17.19 21.98
CA ARG A 58 3.63 16.72 23.25
C ARG A 58 5.11 16.36 23.18
N LEU A 59 5.53 15.68 22.12
CA LEU A 59 6.88 15.14 21.94
C LEU A 59 7.67 15.83 20.82
N GLY A 60 7.00 16.58 19.94
CA GLY A 60 7.63 17.25 18.79
C GLY A 60 7.42 16.51 17.47
N ARG A 61 7.85 17.13 16.36
CA ARG A 61 7.63 16.62 14.99
C ARG A 61 8.40 15.34 14.68
N ASP A 62 9.60 15.20 15.24
CA ASP A 62 10.50 14.07 15.00
C ASP A 62 9.90 12.71 15.42
N PHE A 63 8.88 12.71 16.27
CA PHE A 63 8.15 11.50 16.71
C PHE A 63 6.97 11.13 15.81
N THR A 64 6.66 11.96 14.82
CA THR A 64 5.54 11.76 13.90
C THR A 64 5.97 11.69 12.44
N GLU A 65 7.13 12.27 12.11
CA GLU A 65 7.66 12.35 10.75
C GLU A 65 8.88 11.41 10.67
N PRO A 66 8.84 10.35 9.85
CA PRO A 66 9.96 9.44 9.72
C PRO A 66 11.13 10.14 9.01
N PRO A 67 12.39 9.98 9.49
CA PRO A 67 13.55 10.49 8.77
C PRO A 67 13.73 9.71 7.45
N PRO A 68 14.37 10.32 6.44
CA PRO A 68 14.73 9.61 5.21
C PRO A 68 15.66 8.45 5.54
N PHE A 69 15.48 7.32 4.84
CA PHE A 69 16.34 6.16 4.99
C PHE A 69 17.77 6.50 4.53
N ASP A 70 18.75 6.30 5.41
CA ASP A 70 20.16 6.51 5.13
C ASP A 70 20.99 5.25 5.48
N LEU A 71 21.42 4.57 4.43
CA LEU A 71 22.26 3.38 4.54
C LEU A 71 23.68 3.72 5.05
N ALA A 72 24.19 4.91 4.75
CA ALA A 72 25.52 5.32 5.18
C ALA A 72 25.56 5.51 6.69
N LEU A 73 24.58 6.21 7.26
CA LEU A 73 24.47 6.38 8.71
C LEU A 73 24.33 5.03 9.42
N SER A 74 23.47 4.15 8.91
CA SER A 74 23.28 2.80 9.46
C SER A 74 24.56 1.96 9.42
N PHE A 75 25.39 2.14 8.39
CA PHE A 75 26.68 1.48 8.26
C PHE A 75 27.74 2.10 9.18
N ASP A 76 27.78 3.42 9.32
CA ASP A 76 28.76 4.10 10.17
C ASP A 76 28.55 3.76 11.66
N ASP A 77 27.29 3.52 12.07
CA ASP A 77 26.93 3.01 13.40
C ASP A 77 27.13 1.49 13.57
N SER A 78 27.54 0.77 12.51
CA SER A 78 27.66 -0.69 12.52
C SER A 78 29.05 -1.20 12.93
N HIS A 79 29.10 -2.45 13.38
CA HIS A 79 30.31 -3.11 13.86
C HIS A 79 30.54 -4.46 13.15
N CYS A 80 31.79 -4.95 13.09
CA CYS A 80 32.10 -6.21 12.40
C CYS A 80 31.43 -7.45 13.02
N ALA A 81 31.15 -7.40 14.32
CA ALA A 81 30.46 -8.45 15.07
C ALA A 81 28.93 -8.28 15.14
N THR A 82 28.37 -7.22 14.54
CA THR A 82 26.94 -6.91 14.60
C THR A 82 26.34 -7.05 13.20
N PRO A 83 25.54 -8.10 12.94
CA PRO A 83 24.87 -8.26 11.66
C PRO A 83 23.91 -7.09 11.38
N LEU A 84 23.79 -6.71 10.12
CA LEU A 84 22.79 -5.75 9.64
C LEU A 84 21.64 -6.49 8.98
N VAL A 85 20.41 -6.25 9.44
CA VAL A 85 19.20 -6.92 8.97
C VAL A 85 18.30 -5.92 8.28
N PHE A 86 18.10 -6.12 6.99
CA PHE A 86 17.01 -5.52 6.24
C PHE A 86 15.73 -6.33 6.45
N ILE A 87 14.77 -5.70 7.13
CA ILE A 87 13.40 -6.20 7.18
C ILE A 87 12.71 -5.80 5.88
N LEU A 88 12.40 -6.79 5.06
CA LEU A 88 11.81 -6.59 3.74
C LEU A 88 10.33 -6.26 3.87
N SER A 89 9.94 -5.13 3.27
CA SER A 89 8.55 -4.78 3.05
C SER A 89 8.09 -5.25 1.67
N PRO A 90 6.83 -5.69 1.51
CA PRO A 90 6.28 -6.08 0.21
C PRO A 90 6.58 -5.07 -0.91
N GLY A 91 7.21 -5.51 -1.99
CA GLY A 91 7.53 -4.68 -3.15
C GLY A 91 8.81 -3.83 -3.04
N ALA A 92 9.56 -3.88 -1.93
CA ALA A 92 10.85 -3.22 -1.78
C ALA A 92 12.00 -4.23 -1.70
N ASP A 93 13.06 -3.99 -2.48
CA ASP A 93 14.29 -4.77 -2.45
C ASP A 93 15.50 -3.84 -2.25
N PRO A 94 16.22 -3.93 -1.11
CA PRO A 94 17.38 -3.10 -0.82
C PRO A 94 18.66 -3.54 -1.54
N ILE A 95 18.68 -4.69 -2.21
CA ILE A 95 19.92 -5.30 -2.72
C ILE A 95 20.62 -4.42 -3.74
N ALA A 96 19.87 -3.83 -4.69
CA ALA A 96 20.47 -2.93 -5.69
C ALA A 96 21.14 -1.71 -5.04
N SER A 97 20.49 -1.13 -4.03
CA SER A 97 21.03 0.00 -3.27
C SER A 97 22.25 -0.39 -2.44
N LEU A 98 22.24 -1.59 -1.84
CA LEU A 98 23.35 -2.12 -1.06
C LEU A 98 24.59 -2.40 -1.93
N ILE A 99 24.41 -2.98 -3.12
CA ILE A 99 25.52 -3.23 -4.06
C ILE A 99 26.14 -1.90 -4.51
N LYS A 100 25.30 -0.93 -4.89
CA LYS A 100 25.77 0.42 -5.24
C LYS A 100 26.51 1.08 -4.07
N PHE A 101 26.01 0.91 -2.84
CA PHE A 101 26.68 1.42 -1.64
C PHE A 101 28.05 0.75 -1.42
N ALA A 102 28.14 -0.56 -1.58
CA ALA A 102 29.42 -1.29 -1.50
C ALA A 102 30.42 -0.81 -2.55
N GLU A 103 29.97 -0.48 -3.76
CA GLU A 103 30.81 0.15 -4.79
C GLU A 103 31.35 1.51 -4.32
N THR A 104 30.49 2.37 -3.78
CA THR A 104 30.91 3.69 -3.29
C THR A 104 31.88 3.62 -2.12
N ARG A 105 31.81 2.56 -1.30
CA ARG A 105 32.72 2.32 -0.18
C ARG A 105 33.97 1.49 -0.57
N GLY A 106 34.11 1.09 -1.84
CA GLY A 106 35.28 0.33 -2.32
C GLY A 106 35.24 -1.17 -2.02
N PHE A 107 34.10 -1.72 -1.61
CA PHE A 107 33.92 -3.13 -1.24
C PHE A 107 33.37 -4.01 -2.37
N ALA A 108 33.06 -3.46 -3.55
CA ALA A 108 32.47 -4.20 -4.67
C ALA A 108 33.18 -5.53 -5.01
N LYS A 109 34.52 -5.56 -4.98
CA LYS A 109 35.31 -6.76 -5.28
C LYS A 109 35.36 -7.79 -4.14
N ARG A 110 35.02 -7.37 -2.92
CA ARG A 110 35.02 -8.17 -1.68
C ARG A 110 33.60 -8.37 -1.14
N LEU A 111 32.59 -8.07 -1.96
CA LEU A 111 31.18 -8.31 -1.66
C LEU A 111 30.77 -9.63 -2.30
N CYS A 112 30.28 -10.54 -1.47
CA CYS A 112 29.74 -11.82 -1.90
C CYS A 112 28.26 -11.85 -1.53
N SER A 113 27.39 -12.23 -2.47
CA SER A 113 25.95 -12.32 -2.22
C SER A 113 25.39 -13.68 -2.63
N ILE A 114 24.47 -14.21 -1.83
CA ILE A 114 23.78 -15.46 -2.09
C ILE A 114 22.31 -15.32 -1.67
N SER A 115 21.39 -15.78 -2.52
CA SER A 115 19.99 -15.92 -2.14
C SER A 115 19.77 -17.27 -1.48
N LEU A 116 19.25 -17.25 -0.26
CA LEU A 116 18.97 -18.46 0.50
C LEU A 116 17.69 -19.12 0.01
N GLY A 117 17.78 -20.44 -0.12
CA GLY A 117 16.71 -21.35 -0.50
C GLY A 117 17.13 -22.76 -0.09
N GLN A 118 16.42 -23.79 -0.58
CA GLN A 118 16.73 -25.17 -0.22
C GLN A 118 18.16 -25.54 -0.62
N GLY A 119 18.97 -25.99 0.34
CA GLY A 119 20.33 -26.50 0.12
C GLY A 119 21.45 -25.45 0.05
N GLN A 120 21.16 -24.15 0.22
CA GLN A 120 22.18 -23.09 0.12
C GLN A 120 22.96 -22.79 1.42
N GLY A 121 22.51 -23.31 2.56
CA GLY A 121 23.12 -23.07 3.87
C GLY A 121 24.63 -23.35 3.95
N PRO A 122 25.13 -24.54 3.53
CA PRO A 122 26.56 -24.85 3.58
C PRO A 122 27.43 -23.95 2.68
N LEU A 123 26.87 -23.36 1.62
CA LEU A 123 27.59 -22.39 0.81
C LEU A 123 27.67 -21.04 1.54
N ALA A 124 26.59 -20.61 2.17
CA ALA A 124 26.57 -19.39 2.99
C ALA A 124 27.57 -19.48 4.17
N GLU A 125 27.65 -20.61 4.87
CA GLU A 125 28.61 -20.82 5.97
C GLU A 125 30.06 -20.68 5.49
N ARG A 126 30.39 -21.26 4.33
CA ARG A 126 31.73 -21.13 3.73
C ARG A 126 32.04 -19.69 3.34
N MET A 127 31.09 -18.99 2.70
CA MET A 127 31.25 -17.59 2.31
C MET A 127 31.51 -16.69 3.52
N VAL A 128 30.79 -16.89 4.62
CA VAL A 128 31.02 -16.15 5.88
C VAL A 128 32.38 -16.50 6.46
N GLY A 129 32.73 -17.79 6.55
CA GLY A 129 34.01 -18.25 7.07
C GLY A 129 35.22 -17.67 6.32
N GLU A 130 35.14 -17.55 5.00
CA GLU A 130 36.20 -16.93 4.18
C GLU A 130 36.25 -15.40 4.33
N ALA A 131 35.10 -14.75 4.44
CA ALA A 131 35.00 -13.29 4.53
C ALA A 131 35.41 -12.73 5.91
N LEU A 132 35.21 -13.50 6.99
CA LEU A 132 35.55 -13.10 8.38
C LEU A 132 37.00 -12.63 8.54
N PRO A 133 38.04 -13.43 8.19
CA PRO A 133 39.43 -12.99 8.26
C PRO A 133 39.79 -12.05 7.11
N ALA A 134 39.14 -12.19 5.95
CA ALA A 134 39.45 -11.41 4.76
C ALA A 134 38.84 -10.00 4.76
N GLY A 135 37.97 -9.64 5.72
CA GLY A 135 37.28 -8.34 5.80
C GLY A 135 36.29 -8.08 4.67
N GLY A 136 35.67 -9.13 4.14
CA GLY A 136 34.68 -9.02 3.06
C GLY A 136 33.28 -8.67 3.57
N TRP A 137 32.40 -8.30 2.65
CA TRP A 137 30.97 -8.16 2.93
C TRP A 137 30.23 -9.39 2.42
N VAL A 138 29.37 -9.96 3.25
CA VAL A 138 28.52 -11.09 2.86
C VAL A 138 27.07 -10.66 2.93
N VAL A 139 26.32 -10.89 1.85
CA VAL A 139 24.90 -10.58 1.76
C VAL A 139 24.11 -11.87 1.61
N LEU A 140 23.42 -12.28 2.69
CA LEU A 140 22.51 -13.41 2.69
C LEU A 140 21.10 -12.92 2.40
N GLN A 141 20.59 -13.23 1.21
CA GLN A 141 19.27 -12.77 0.78
C GLN A 141 18.19 -13.76 1.18
N ASN A 142 16.98 -13.26 1.44
CA ASN A 142 15.79 -14.07 1.63
C ASN A 142 15.91 -15.13 2.73
N CYS A 143 16.51 -14.79 3.88
CA CYS A 143 16.74 -15.76 4.98
C CYS A 143 15.46 -16.46 5.44
N HIS A 144 14.31 -15.77 5.36
CA HIS A 144 12.97 -16.30 5.67
C HIS A 144 12.55 -17.51 4.83
N LEU A 145 13.16 -17.73 3.65
CA LEU A 145 12.92 -18.89 2.78
C LEU A 145 13.69 -20.15 3.20
N ALA A 146 14.60 -20.05 4.18
CA ALA A 146 15.40 -21.17 4.68
C ALA A 146 15.18 -21.42 6.19
N PRO A 147 13.94 -21.69 6.64
CA PRO A 147 13.62 -21.81 8.07
C PRO A 147 14.39 -22.94 8.77
N SER A 148 14.67 -24.05 8.08
CA SER A 148 15.44 -25.17 8.63
C SER A 148 16.92 -24.84 8.91
N TRP A 149 17.46 -23.80 8.27
CA TRP A 149 18.85 -23.37 8.44
C TRP A 149 19.00 -22.19 9.40
N MET A 150 17.90 -21.57 9.83
CA MET A 150 17.94 -20.43 10.76
C MET A 150 18.66 -20.71 12.09
N PRO A 151 18.57 -21.90 12.72
CA PRO A 151 19.36 -22.21 13.91
C PRO A 151 20.87 -22.20 13.65
N SER A 152 21.31 -22.65 12.47
CA SER A 152 22.72 -22.58 12.08
C SER A 152 23.15 -21.13 11.82
N LEU A 153 22.29 -20.32 11.21
CA LEU A 153 22.52 -18.88 11.02
C LEU A 153 22.67 -18.16 12.37
N GLU A 154 21.79 -18.44 13.33
CA GLU A 154 21.85 -17.90 14.70
C GLU A 154 23.21 -18.22 15.34
N LYS A 155 23.57 -19.50 15.39
CA LYS A 155 24.84 -19.96 15.94
C LYS A 155 26.05 -19.31 15.25
N MET A 156 26.03 -19.23 13.92
CA MET A 156 27.11 -18.61 13.15
C MET A 156 27.28 -17.13 13.52
N CYS A 157 26.18 -16.39 13.70
CA CYS A 157 26.22 -14.99 14.12
C CYS A 157 26.73 -14.83 15.57
N GLU A 158 26.35 -15.72 16.49
CA GLU A 158 26.84 -15.71 17.88
C GLU A 158 28.35 -16.00 17.99
N GLU A 159 28.89 -16.80 17.06
CA GLU A 159 30.32 -17.13 17.00
C GLU A 159 31.20 -16.00 16.44
N ILE A 160 30.60 -14.94 15.86
CA ILE A 160 31.35 -13.78 15.33
C ILE A 160 31.88 -12.95 16.50
N ALA A 161 33.12 -13.22 16.90
CA ALA A 161 33.83 -12.46 17.92
C ALA A 161 34.64 -11.31 17.29
N SER A 162 34.52 -10.11 17.86
CA SER A 162 35.25 -8.91 17.42
C SER A 162 36.77 -9.09 17.41
N GLU A 163 37.31 -9.84 18.37
CA GLU A 163 38.76 -10.09 18.52
C GLU A 163 39.36 -10.92 17.38
N ARG A 164 38.54 -11.71 16.68
CA ARG A 164 38.98 -12.67 15.64
C ARG A 164 38.47 -12.31 14.25
N THR A 165 37.78 -11.19 14.13
CA THR A 165 37.11 -10.76 12.89
C THR A 165 37.76 -9.49 12.38
N HIS A 166 37.97 -9.41 11.07
CA HIS A 166 38.53 -8.21 10.46
C HIS A 166 37.57 -7.02 10.66
N ALA A 167 38.10 -5.83 10.99
CA ALA A 167 37.30 -4.64 11.32
C ALA A 167 36.32 -4.21 10.20
N ASP A 168 36.72 -4.41 8.94
CA ASP A 168 35.90 -4.10 7.76
C ASP A 168 34.79 -5.12 7.44
N PHE A 169 34.82 -6.31 8.04
CA PHE A 169 33.85 -7.35 7.74
C PHE A 169 32.43 -6.86 8.06
N ARG A 170 31.45 -7.16 7.20
CA ARG A 170 30.03 -6.92 7.48
C ARG A 170 29.18 -8.08 6.98
N LEU A 171 28.27 -8.52 7.83
CA LEU A 171 27.23 -9.48 7.49
C LEU A 171 25.89 -8.76 7.29
N TRP A 172 25.37 -8.83 6.07
CA TRP A 172 24.08 -8.27 5.68
C TRP A 172 23.07 -9.39 5.48
N LEU A 173 21.91 -9.25 6.11
CA LEU A 173 20.82 -10.21 6.04
C LEU A 173 19.59 -9.51 5.47
N THR A 174 18.84 -10.19 4.60
CA THR A 174 17.50 -9.71 4.19
C THR A 174 16.44 -10.75 4.52
N ALA A 175 15.35 -10.32 5.15
CA ALA A 175 14.26 -11.22 5.49
C ALA A 175 12.93 -10.48 5.59
N ALA A 176 11.86 -11.07 5.07
CA ALA A 176 10.50 -10.69 5.45
C ALA A 176 10.24 -11.12 6.91
N PRO A 177 9.33 -10.46 7.63
CA PRO A 177 8.92 -10.89 8.96
C PRO A 177 8.51 -12.37 8.98
N SER A 178 9.14 -13.17 9.84
CA SER A 178 8.89 -14.61 9.96
C SER A 178 8.96 -15.05 11.41
N ALA A 179 8.01 -15.87 11.84
CA ALA A 179 7.99 -16.44 13.19
C ALA A 179 9.18 -17.37 13.49
N HIS A 180 9.86 -17.86 12.45
CA HIS A 180 11.03 -18.71 12.59
C HIS A 180 12.33 -17.92 12.74
N PHE A 181 12.32 -16.62 12.45
CA PHE A 181 13.53 -15.81 12.48
C PHE A 181 14.08 -15.72 13.92
N PRO A 182 15.38 -16.02 14.15
CA PRO A 182 15.90 -16.14 15.51
C PRO A 182 15.78 -14.84 16.32
N VAL A 183 15.21 -14.95 17.52
CA VAL A 183 14.97 -13.80 18.40
C VAL A 183 16.29 -13.20 18.90
N SER A 184 17.29 -14.01 19.21
CA SER A 184 18.61 -13.56 19.65
C SER A 184 19.32 -12.73 18.56
N LEU A 185 19.26 -13.20 17.30
CA LEU A 185 19.80 -12.50 16.14
C LEU A 185 19.05 -11.19 15.90
N LEU A 186 17.72 -11.19 16.05
CA LEU A 186 16.97 -9.94 16.06
C LEU A 186 17.39 -9.06 17.22
N GLN A 187 17.62 -9.53 18.44
CA GLN A 187 18.05 -8.65 19.52
C GLN A 187 19.42 -8.03 19.26
N ASN A 188 20.37 -8.81 18.75
CA ASN A 188 21.79 -8.47 18.62
C ASN A 188 22.21 -7.94 17.23
N SER A 189 21.27 -7.52 16.39
CA SER A 189 21.54 -6.94 15.06
C SER A 189 21.16 -5.45 14.98
N LEU A 190 21.68 -4.77 13.95
CA LEU A 190 21.15 -3.48 13.52
C LEU A 190 20.03 -3.73 12.50
N LYS A 191 18.82 -3.23 12.80
CA LYS A 191 17.62 -3.50 11.98
C LYS A 191 17.24 -2.24 11.24
N MET A 192 16.91 -2.41 9.98
CA MET A 192 16.41 -1.33 9.14
C MET A 192 15.28 -1.85 8.26
N THR A 193 14.29 -1.01 8.02
CA THR A 193 13.21 -1.26 7.08
C THR A 193 13.48 -0.47 5.81
N ASN A 194 13.33 -1.11 4.66
CA ASN A 194 13.26 -0.42 3.38
C ASN A 194 11.81 -0.47 2.91
N GLU A 195 11.06 0.61 3.13
CA GLU A 195 9.68 0.72 2.69
C GLU A 195 9.59 1.48 1.36
N PRO A 196 8.71 1.05 0.42
CA PRO A 196 8.40 1.87 -0.73
C PRO A 196 7.90 3.26 -0.29
N PRO A 197 8.24 4.33 -1.02
CA PRO A 197 7.71 5.66 -0.74
C PRO A 197 6.17 5.66 -0.79
N LYS A 198 5.55 6.27 0.23
CA LYS A 198 4.10 6.39 0.37
C LYS A 198 3.60 7.70 -0.23
N GLY A 199 2.46 7.64 -0.92
CA GLY A 199 1.85 8.75 -1.65
C GLY A 199 2.38 8.89 -3.07
N LEU A 200 1.56 9.47 -3.96
CA LEU A 200 1.89 9.60 -5.38
C LEU A 200 3.16 10.42 -5.60
N ARG A 201 3.28 11.55 -4.90
CA ARG A 201 4.43 12.45 -5.01
C ARG A 201 5.76 11.74 -4.71
N ALA A 202 5.85 11.06 -3.57
CA ALA A 202 7.10 10.44 -3.12
C ALA A 202 7.48 9.26 -4.02
N ASN A 203 6.48 8.50 -4.47
CA ASN A 203 6.68 7.37 -5.35
C ASN A 203 7.21 7.79 -6.73
N ILE A 204 6.55 8.77 -7.36
CA ILE A 204 7.00 9.33 -8.64
C ILE A 204 8.39 9.98 -8.47
N ALA A 205 8.60 10.78 -7.42
CA ALA A 205 9.91 11.41 -7.18
C ALA A 205 11.05 10.39 -7.10
N SER A 206 10.80 9.25 -6.44
CA SER A 206 11.75 8.14 -6.34
C SER A 206 12.08 7.54 -7.71
N SER A 207 11.07 7.28 -8.56
CA SER A 207 11.29 6.74 -9.92
C SER A 207 12.12 7.68 -10.82
N TRP A 208 12.05 8.99 -10.57
CA TRP A 208 12.76 10.01 -11.36
C TRP A 208 14.15 10.38 -10.81
N LEU A 209 14.56 9.79 -9.68
CA LEU A 209 15.86 10.07 -9.06
C LEU A 209 17.03 9.55 -9.91
N ALA A 210 16.86 8.38 -10.52
CA ALA A 210 17.89 7.70 -11.32
C ALA A 210 17.88 8.08 -12.81
N VAL A 211 16.89 8.85 -13.25
CA VAL A 211 16.77 9.32 -14.64
C VAL A 211 17.71 10.51 -14.85
N ASP A 212 18.42 10.55 -15.97
CA ASP A 212 19.27 11.68 -16.38
C ASP A 212 18.86 12.21 -17.77
N GLU A 213 19.44 13.34 -18.19
CA GLU A 213 19.12 13.94 -19.49
C GLU A 213 19.67 13.14 -20.68
N ASN A 214 20.73 12.35 -20.47
CA ASN A 214 21.30 11.53 -21.54
C ASN A 214 20.32 10.43 -21.95
N TYR A 215 19.57 9.88 -20.99
CA TYR A 215 18.51 8.91 -21.24
C TYR A 215 17.50 9.38 -22.29
N PHE A 216 17.14 10.67 -22.28
CA PHE A 216 16.22 11.23 -23.28
C PHE A 216 16.90 11.54 -24.60
N ALA A 217 18.16 11.97 -24.56
CA ALA A 217 18.92 12.33 -25.76
C ALA A 217 19.16 11.14 -26.71
N GLU A 218 19.16 9.91 -26.19
CA GLU A 218 19.29 8.67 -26.98
C GLU A 218 18.02 8.31 -27.77
N CYS A 219 16.87 8.95 -27.50
CA CYS A 219 15.60 8.66 -28.16
C CYS A 219 15.32 9.68 -29.29
N PRO A 220 14.85 9.24 -30.48
CA PRO A 220 14.45 10.16 -31.55
C PRO A 220 13.22 11.02 -31.19
N LYS A 221 12.47 10.62 -30.15
CA LYS A 221 11.23 11.25 -29.68
C LYS A 221 11.32 11.63 -28.20
N PRO A 222 12.24 12.53 -27.82
CA PRO A 222 12.54 12.80 -26.40
C PRO A 222 11.37 13.43 -25.66
N LYS A 223 10.53 14.22 -26.33
CA LYS A 223 9.35 14.87 -25.75
C LYS A 223 8.28 13.82 -25.39
N GLU A 224 7.98 12.95 -26.33
CA GLU A 224 7.03 11.85 -26.19
C GLU A 224 7.49 10.88 -25.10
N LEU A 225 8.80 10.54 -25.08
CA LEU A 225 9.40 9.69 -24.06
C LEU A 225 9.24 10.30 -22.65
N ARG A 226 9.53 11.60 -22.46
CA ARG A 226 9.35 12.28 -21.17
C ARG A 226 7.90 12.19 -20.67
N LYS A 227 6.94 12.50 -21.54
CA LYS A 227 5.51 12.50 -21.16
C LYS A 227 4.97 11.10 -20.89
N LEU A 228 5.31 10.12 -21.72
CA LEU A 228 4.88 8.74 -21.53
C LEU A 228 5.58 8.07 -20.34
N LEU A 229 6.85 8.40 -20.08
CA LEU A 229 7.56 7.96 -18.87
C LEU A 229 6.90 8.54 -17.62
N PHE A 230 6.49 9.80 -17.66
CA PHE A 230 5.71 10.39 -16.57
C PHE A 230 4.39 9.64 -16.36
N GLY A 231 3.64 9.39 -17.44
CA GLY A 231 2.40 8.61 -17.36
C GLY A 231 2.61 7.21 -16.77
N LEU A 232 3.66 6.50 -17.19
CA LEU A 232 4.00 5.17 -16.67
C LEU A 232 4.40 5.19 -15.19
N THR A 233 5.24 6.14 -14.78
CA THR A 233 5.65 6.28 -13.36
C THR A 233 4.49 6.71 -12.47
N PHE A 234 3.59 7.56 -12.98
CA PHE A 234 2.35 7.92 -12.30
C PHE A 234 1.43 6.71 -12.15
N PHE A 235 1.22 5.94 -13.22
CA PHE A 235 0.45 4.69 -13.18
C PHE A 235 1.02 3.72 -12.14
N HIS A 236 2.34 3.52 -12.13
CA HIS A 236 3.02 2.66 -11.17
C HIS A 236 2.76 3.09 -9.71
N ALA A 237 2.92 4.38 -9.43
CA ALA A 237 2.60 4.96 -8.13
C ALA A 237 1.11 4.76 -7.77
N LEU A 238 0.22 4.98 -8.73
CA LEU A 238 -1.23 4.86 -8.57
C LEU A 238 -1.63 3.44 -8.17
N ILE A 239 -1.17 2.41 -8.88
CA ILE A 239 -1.55 1.02 -8.59
C ILE A 239 -0.97 0.52 -7.26
N GLN A 240 0.21 1.01 -6.86
CA GLN A 240 0.82 0.71 -5.57
C GLN A 240 0.02 1.37 -4.43
N GLU A 241 -0.26 2.67 -4.54
CA GLU A 241 -1.03 3.42 -3.55
C GLU A 241 -2.47 2.93 -3.44
N ARG A 242 -3.06 2.45 -4.54
CA ARG A 242 -4.42 1.90 -4.54
C ARG A 242 -4.58 0.72 -3.57
N ARG A 243 -3.51 0.01 -3.22
CA ARG A 243 -3.51 -1.09 -2.23
C ARG A 243 -3.98 -0.64 -0.85
N LYS A 244 -3.78 0.63 -0.46
CA LYS A 244 -4.20 1.14 0.86
C LYS A 244 -5.70 1.03 1.09
N PHE A 245 -6.50 1.06 0.02
CA PHE A 245 -7.96 0.94 0.09
C PHE A 245 -8.45 -0.50 0.29
N GLY A 246 -7.55 -1.49 0.39
CA GLY A 246 -7.89 -2.91 0.52
C GLY A 246 -8.78 -3.39 -0.63
N ALA A 247 -9.86 -4.12 -0.29
CA ALA A 247 -10.83 -4.65 -1.25
C ALA A 247 -11.50 -3.59 -2.17
N LEU A 248 -11.52 -2.31 -1.78
CA LEU A 248 -12.01 -1.24 -2.66
C LEU A 248 -10.99 -0.85 -3.73
N GLY A 249 -9.71 -1.04 -3.44
CA GLY A 249 -8.62 -0.80 -4.38
C GLY A 249 -8.39 -1.99 -5.29
N TRP A 250 -8.21 -3.17 -4.70
CA TRP A 250 -7.96 -4.45 -5.37
C TRP A 250 -8.66 -5.57 -4.62
N ASN A 251 -9.27 -6.53 -5.33
CA ASN A 251 -9.85 -7.72 -4.70
C ASN A 251 -8.76 -8.55 -4.01
N ILE A 252 -7.59 -8.66 -4.64
CA ILE A 252 -6.42 -9.39 -4.13
C ILE A 252 -5.24 -8.41 -3.92
N PRO A 253 -4.50 -8.50 -2.80
CA PRO A 253 -3.43 -7.56 -2.48
C PRO A 253 -2.14 -7.84 -3.27
N TYR A 254 -2.13 -7.53 -4.56
CA TYR A 254 -0.98 -7.72 -5.44
C TYR A 254 0.24 -6.90 -5.04
N GLU A 255 1.43 -7.43 -5.31
CA GLU A 255 2.70 -6.74 -5.10
C GLU A 255 3.28 -6.29 -6.43
N PHE A 256 3.08 -5.00 -6.76
CA PHE A 256 3.74 -4.34 -7.89
C PHE A 256 5.08 -3.79 -7.44
N ASN A 257 6.15 -4.08 -8.17
CA ASN A 257 7.51 -3.78 -7.75
C ASN A 257 8.29 -2.96 -8.80
N GLU A 258 9.48 -2.52 -8.41
CA GLU A 258 10.35 -1.71 -9.25
C GLU A 258 10.83 -2.47 -10.50
N SER A 259 10.93 -3.80 -10.46
CA SER A 259 11.30 -4.58 -11.64
C SER A 259 10.24 -4.52 -12.75
N ASP A 260 8.96 -4.46 -12.37
CA ASP A 260 7.85 -4.29 -13.32
C ASP A 260 7.93 -2.91 -14.00
N LEU A 261 8.25 -1.86 -13.23
CA LEU A 261 8.45 -0.52 -13.77
C LEU A 261 9.65 -0.50 -14.73
N ARG A 262 10.81 -1.02 -14.31
CA ARG A 262 12.04 -1.01 -15.11
C ARG A 262 11.86 -1.70 -16.47
N ILE A 263 11.18 -2.84 -16.52
CA ILE A 263 10.93 -3.51 -17.80
C ILE A 263 9.99 -2.70 -18.70
N CYS A 264 8.95 -2.08 -18.12
CA CYS A 264 8.05 -1.20 -18.87
C CYS A 264 8.76 0.04 -19.40
N VAL A 265 9.64 0.67 -18.61
CA VAL A 265 10.45 1.83 -19.02
C VAL A 265 11.37 1.47 -20.18
N ARG A 266 12.05 0.31 -20.08
CA ARG A 266 12.92 -0.18 -21.16
C ARG A 266 12.13 -0.45 -22.45
N GLN A 267 10.99 -1.11 -22.34
CA GLN A 267 10.12 -1.39 -23.50
C GLN A 267 9.57 -0.09 -24.11
N LEU A 268 9.16 0.88 -23.30
CA LEU A 268 8.71 2.19 -23.76
C LEU A 268 9.77 2.86 -24.64
N GLN A 269 11.02 2.93 -24.16
CA GLN A 269 12.13 3.49 -24.93
C GLN A 269 12.36 2.72 -26.24
N MET A 270 12.39 1.38 -26.17
CA MET A 270 12.54 0.54 -27.36
C MET A 270 11.48 0.84 -28.43
N PHE A 271 10.19 0.87 -28.05
CA PHE A 271 9.10 1.15 -28.99
C PHE A 271 9.18 2.55 -29.59
N LEU A 272 9.57 3.55 -28.79
CA LEU A 272 9.71 4.92 -29.30
C LEU A 272 10.91 5.11 -30.23
N CYS A 273 11.98 4.34 -30.03
CA CYS A 273 13.17 4.36 -30.87
C CYS A 273 13.00 3.55 -32.17
N GLU A 274 12.24 2.45 -32.15
CA GLU A 274 12.13 1.51 -33.27
C GLU A 274 11.03 1.89 -34.28
N TYR A 275 9.90 2.41 -33.80
CA TYR A 275 8.74 2.69 -34.65
C TYR A 275 8.62 4.18 -34.96
N ASP A 276 8.15 4.56 -36.16
CA ASP A 276 7.91 5.97 -36.53
C ASP A 276 6.69 6.55 -35.81
N GLU A 277 5.60 5.78 -35.71
CA GLU A 277 4.40 6.14 -34.94
C GLU A 277 4.43 5.50 -33.55
N ILE A 278 3.81 6.13 -32.56
CA ILE A 278 3.75 5.59 -31.18
C ILE A 278 2.72 4.44 -31.14
N PRO A 279 3.14 3.19 -30.85
CA PRO A 279 2.23 2.05 -30.89
C PRO A 279 1.44 1.92 -29.57
N TYR A 280 0.53 2.85 -29.29
CA TYR A 280 -0.24 2.91 -28.03
C TYR A 280 -0.92 1.59 -27.66
N LYS A 281 -1.48 0.86 -28.64
CA LYS A 281 -2.11 -0.45 -28.39
C LYS A 281 -1.10 -1.49 -27.91
N ALA A 282 0.10 -1.52 -28.49
CA ALA A 282 1.16 -2.42 -28.07
C ALA A 282 1.69 -2.04 -26.68
N LEU A 283 1.90 -0.74 -26.42
CA LEU A 283 2.33 -0.24 -25.11
C LEU A 283 1.33 -0.59 -24.00
N ASN A 284 0.03 -0.37 -24.23
CA ASN A 284 -1.03 -0.76 -23.30
C ASN A 284 -1.06 -2.27 -23.06
N TYR A 285 -0.96 -3.07 -24.12
CA TYR A 285 -0.96 -4.53 -23.98
C TYR A 285 0.27 -5.04 -23.22
N MET A 286 1.47 -4.57 -23.57
CA MET A 286 2.72 -5.00 -22.94
C MET A 286 2.77 -4.62 -21.46
N ALA A 287 2.47 -3.37 -21.11
CA ALA A 287 2.49 -2.94 -19.71
C ALA A 287 1.27 -3.47 -18.93
N GLY A 288 0.07 -3.38 -19.50
CA GLY A 288 -1.18 -3.70 -18.82
C GLY A 288 -1.47 -5.19 -18.70
N GLU A 289 -1.30 -5.97 -19.77
CA GLU A 289 -1.66 -7.40 -19.78
C GLU A 289 -0.50 -8.32 -19.44
N LEU A 290 0.72 -7.99 -19.89
CA LEU A 290 1.88 -8.87 -19.72
C LEU A 290 2.70 -8.53 -18.48
N ASN A 291 3.21 -7.29 -18.36
CA ASN A 291 4.12 -6.94 -17.28
C ASN A 291 3.38 -6.82 -15.94
N TYR A 292 2.49 -5.82 -15.79
CA TYR A 292 1.69 -5.67 -14.58
C TYR A 292 0.57 -6.70 -14.52
N GLY A 293 -0.12 -6.94 -15.64
CA GLY A 293 -1.19 -7.93 -15.74
C GLY A 293 -0.74 -9.35 -15.46
N GLY A 294 0.54 -9.70 -15.70
CA GLY A 294 1.09 -11.00 -15.32
C GLY A 294 1.02 -11.29 -13.82
N ARG A 295 0.91 -10.26 -12.97
CA ARG A 295 0.73 -10.39 -11.51
C ARG A 295 -0.72 -10.50 -11.08
N VAL A 296 -1.64 -10.04 -11.92
CA VAL A 296 -3.04 -9.87 -11.58
C VAL A 296 -3.82 -11.14 -11.96
N THR A 297 -4.30 -11.85 -10.94
CA THR A 297 -4.96 -13.15 -11.10
C THR A 297 -6.48 -13.04 -11.25
N ASP A 298 -7.10 -12.00 -10.70
CA ASP A 298 -8.54 -11.74 -10.75
C ASP A 298 -8.90 -11.00 -12.05
N ASP A 299 -9.99 -11.41 -12.70
CA ASP A 299 -10.38 -10.85 -14.00
C ASP A 299 -10.87 -9.40 -13.90
N LYS A 300 -11.50 -9.04 -12.77
CA LYS A 300 -11.98 -7.66 -12.53
C LYS A 300 -10.83 -6.74 -12.18
N ASP A 301 -9.90 -7.19 -11.36
CA ASP A 301 -8.68 -6.44 -11.07
C ASP A 301 -7.83 -6.27 -12.34
N ARG A 302 -7.74 -7.29 -13.21
CA ARG A 302 -7.02 -7.18 -14.49
C ARG A 302 -7.64 -6.12 -15.39
N ARG A 303 -8.97 -6.18 -15.56
CA ARG A 303 -9.72 -5.16 -16.31
C ARG A 303 -9.50 -3.76 -15.73
N LEU A 304 -9.50 -3.63 -14.40
CA LEU A 304 -9.27 -2.36 -13.72
C LEU A 304 -7.86 -1.82 -13.99
N ALA A 305 -6.82 -2.66 -13.88
CA ALA A 305 -5.44 -2.28 -14.16
C ALA A 305 -5.27 -1.78 -15.60
N THR A 306 -5.82 -2.51 -16.58
CA THR A 306 -5.78 -2.13 -18.00
C THR A 306 -6.56 -0.83 -18.27
N CYS A 307 -7.71 -0.64 -17.61
CA CYS A 307 -8.51 0.58 -17.69
C CYS A 307 -7.73 1.79 -17.15
N LEU A 308 -7.14 1.67 -15.96
CA LEU A 308 -6.32 2.71 -15.35
C LEU A 308 -5.11 3.06 -16.23
N LEU A 309 -4.42 2.06 -16.81
CA LEU A 309 -3.27 2.29 -17.69
C LEU A 309 -3.65 3.09 -18.95
N SER A 310 -4.85 2.87 -19.47
CA SER A 310 -5.30 3.51 -20.72
C SER A 310 -5.44 5.03 -20.60
N ASP A 311 -5.60 5.54 -19.38
CA ASP A 311 -5.58 6.98 -19.09
C ASP A 311 -4.18 7.59 -19.23
N PHE A 312 -3.12 6.79 -19.14
CA PHE A 312 -1.72 7.24 -19.22
C PHE A 312 -1.09 6.96 -20.59
N TYR A 313 -1.35 5.78 -21.17
CA TYR A 313 -0.90 5.43 -22.51
C TYR A 313 -1.95 5.79 -23.56
N THR A 314 -2.07 7.09 -23.79
CA THR A 314 -3.00 7.69 -24.75
C THR A 314 -2.32 8.84 -25.48
N GLU A 315 -2.78 9.17 -26.69
CA GLU A 315 -2.32 10.34 -27.45
C GLU A 315 -2.53 11.64 -26.67
N ARG A 316 -3.59 11.69 -25.84
CA ARG A 316 -3.96 12.86 -25.06
C ARG A 316 -2.87 13.33 -24.09
N ILE A 317 -2.02 12.42 -23.60
CA ILE A 317 -0.94 12.75 -22.66
C ILE A 317 0.10 13.70 -23.27
N LEU A 318 0.16 13.79 -24.61
CA LEU A 318 1.06 14.71 -25.30
C LEU A 318 0.66 16.18 -25.12
N HIS A 319 -0.58 16.47 -24.68
CA HIS A 319 -1.06 17.82 -24.40
C HIS A 319 -0.83 18.23 -22.94
N ASP A 320 -0.28 19.42 -22.71
CA ASP A 320 0.05 19.96 -21.38
C ASP A 320 -1.19 20.21 -20.48
N ASP A 321 -2.37 20.29 -21.10
CA ASP A 321 -3.66 20.49 -20.41
C ASP A 321 -4.36 19.16 -20.07
N TYR A 322 -3.76 18.02 -20.43
CA TYR A 322 -4.37 16.72 -20.16
C TYR A 322 -4.31 16.37 -18.68
N SER A 323 -5.48 16.31 -18.04
CA SER A 323 -5.62 15.94 -16.65
C SER A 323 -5.88 14.44 -16.47
N PHE A 324 -5.18 13.85 -15.51
CA PHE A 324 -5.43 12.48 -15.06
C PHE A 324 -6.66 12.38 -14.13
N ALA A 325 -7.06 13.49 -13.48
CA ALA A 325 -8.24 13.51 -12.61
C ALA A 325 -9.55 13.50 -13.40
N ASP A 326 -9.56 14.09 -14.60
CA ASP A 326 -10.74 14.11 -15.48
C ASP A 326 -10.91 12.78 -16.25
N ALA A 327 -9.81 12.05 -16.48
CA ALA A 327 -9.84 10.74 -17.12
C ALA A 327 -10.62 9.71 -16.29
N CYS A 328 -10.51 9.77 -14.95
CA CYS A 328 -11.31 8.98 -14.00
C CYS A 328 -12.83 9.26 -14.05
N ASN A 329 -13.29 10.32 -14.73
CA ASN A 329 -14.71 10.69 -14.87
C ASN A 329 -15.31 10.33 -16.23
N HIS A 330 -14.54 9.74 -17.16
CA HIS A 330 -15.08 9.33 -18.46
C HIS A 330 -15.38 7.83 -18.50
N ASP A 331 -16.62 7.53 -18.92
CA ASP A 331 -17.11 6.23 -19.38
C ASP A 331 -17.40 5.10 -18.38
N ALA A 332 -18.02 5.44 -17.23
CA ALA A 332 -18.92 4.47 -16.56
C ALA A 332 -20.19 4.13 -17.40
N GLY A 333 -20.37 4.74 -18.59
CA GLY A 333 -21.59 4.63 -19.41
C GLY A 333 -21.44 4.07 -20.82
N ALA A 334 -20.23 3.76 -21.33
CA ALA A 334 -20.05 3.50 -22.77
C ALA A 334 -19.65 2.07 -23.17
N ALA A 335 -19.52 1.12 -22.24
CA ALA A 335 -19.15 -0.26 -22.59
C ALA A 335 -19.96 -1.29 -21.80
N CYS A 336 -21.27 -1.39 -22.09
CA CYS A 336 -22.12 -2.57 -21.87
C CYS A 336 -23.52 -2.31 -22.44
N THR A 337 -23.66 -2.20 -23.76
CA THR A 337 -24.97 -2.37 -24.41
C THR A 337 -24.81 -3.29 -25.62
N SER A 338 -25.18 -4.56 -25.41
CA SER A 338 -25.58 -5.44 -26.50
C SER A 338 -26.96 -4.99 -27.00
N PRO A 339 -27.24 -5.02 -28.32
CA PRO A 339 -28.50 -4.53 -28.84
C PRO A 339 -29.58 -5.60 -28.72
N GLN A 340 -30.46 -5.51 -27.72
CA GLN A 340 -31.79 -6.12 -27.78
C GLN A 340 -32.81 -5.13 -27.22
N GLY A 341 -33.71 -4.70 -28.10
CA GLY A 341 -34.68 -3.64 -27.83
C GLY A 341 -35.80 -4.09 -26.89
N LEU A 342 -36.31 -3.13 -26.14
CA LEU A 342 -37.72 -3.03 -25.81
C LEU A 342 -38.04 -1.56 -25.50
N GLU A 343 -38.97 -0.99 -26.25
CA GLU A 343 -39.50 0.35 -26.06
C GLU A 343 -40.36 0.41 -24.79
N THR A 344 -40.13 1.40 -23.90
CA THR A 344 -41.14 1.88 -22.96
C THR A 344 -41.12 3.40 -22.86
N THR A 345 -42.32 3.97 -22.85
CA THR A 345 -42.66 5.40 -22.94
C THR A 345 -42.41 6.17 -21.63
N PRO A 346 -42.23 7.52 -21.68
CA PRO A 346 -41.90 8.32 -20.49
C PRO A 346 -43.15 8.91 -19.82
N SER A 347 -43.33 8.65 -18.53
CA SER A 347 -44.09 9.50 -17.61
C SER A 347 -43.50 9.35 -16.21
N ASP A 348 -43.44 10.46 -15.48
CA ASP A 348 -43.08 10.59 -14.06
C ASP A 348 -41.60 10.88 -13.76
N ALA A 349 -41.10 12.00 -14.30
CA ALA A 349 -39.97 12.72 -13.71
C ALA A 349 -40.47 13.69 -12.63
N VAL A 350 -40.57 13.23 -11.38
CA VAL A 350 -40.70 14.10 -10.21
C VAL A 350 -39.30 14.50 -9.73
N ALA A 351 -39.09 15.81 -9.65
CA ALA A 351 -37.82 16.47 -9.38
C ALA A 351 -37.20 16.11 -8.02
N ALA A 352 -36.03 15.47 -8.06
CA ALA A 352 -35.05 15.53 -6.98
C ALA A 352 -33.87 16.39 -7.46
N ARG A 353 -33.75 17.62 -6.96
CA ARG A 353 -32.55 18.46 -7.13
C ARG A 353 -31.43 17.92 -6.24
N PRO A 354 -30.23 17.61 -6.76
CA PRO A 354 -29.05 17.48 -5.93
C PRO A 354 -28.38 18.85 -5.77
N THR A 355 -28.05 19.22 -4.54
CA THR A 355 -27.14 20.32 -4.22
C THR A 355 -25.74 19.97 -4.73
N LEU A 356 -25.39 20.47 -5.92
CA LEU A 356 -24.20 20.10 -6.72
C LEU A 356 -23.06 21.16 -6.70
N SER A 357 -23.06 22.13 -5.79
CA SER A 357 -22.10 23.24 -5.86
C SER A 357 -20.71 22.92 -5.29
N SER A 358 -20.59 22.03 -4.29
CA SER A 358 -19.30 21.71 -3.64
C SER A 358 -18.41 20.80 -4.52
N SER A 359 -19.00 19.79 -5.18
CA SER A 359 -18.25 18.79 -5.96
C SER A 359 -17.59 19.35 -7.22
N ARG A 360 -18.19 20.37 -7.86
CA ARG A 360 -17.59 21.03 -9.04
C ARG A 360 -16.32 21.81 -8.71
N SER A 361 -16.22 22.40 -7.53
CA SER A 361 -15.02 23.14 -7.11
C SER A 361 -13.85 22.21 -6.84
N SER A 362 -14.10 21.04 -6.24
CA SER A 362 -13.07 20.03 -5.97
C SER A 362 -12.53 19.42 -7.27
N ALA A 363 -13.40 19.04 -8.21
CA ALA A 363 -12.98 18.46 -9.49
C ALA A 363 -12.08 19.39 -10.32
N VAL A 364 -12.40 20.69 -10.38
CA VAL A 364 -11.60 21.70 -11.11
C VAL A 364 -10.22 21.93 -10.46
N VAL A 365 -10.11 21.74 -9.14
CA VAL A 365 -8.82 21.84 -8.44
C VAL A 365 -7.97 20.60 -8.72
N LEU A 366 -8.56 19.40 -8.68
CA LEU A 366 -7.84 18.16 -8.99
C LEU A 366 -7.33 18.15 -10.43
N SER A 367 -8.13 18.66 -11.37
CA SER A 367 -7.73 18.63 -12.77
C SER A 367 -6.55 19.53 -13.10
N ARG A 368 -6.35 20.60 -12.32
CA ARG A 368 -5.19 21.50 -12.44
C ARG A 368 -3.92 20.94 -11.81
N VAL A 369 -4.05 20.07 -10.82
CA VAL A 369 -2.94 19.53 -10.03
C VAL A 369 -2.39 18.26 -10.68
N TYR A 370 -3.24 17.28 -10.95
CA TYR A 370 -2.84 15.98 -11.50
C TYR A 370 -3.01 16.00 -13.02
N ARG A 371 -1.96 16.44 -13.71
CA ARG A 371 -1.92 16.57 -15.18
C ARG A 371 -0.59 16.14 -15.77
N ALA A 372 -0.57 15.92 -17.08
CA ALA A 372 0.67 15.68 -17.81
C ALA A 372 1.65 16.85 -17.59
N PRO A 373 2.94 16.58 -17.33
CA PRO A 373 3.91 17.63 -17.08
C PRO A 373 4.06 18.51 -18.34
N PRO A 374 4.31 19.82 -18.16
CA PRO A 374 4.61 20.69 -19.29
C PRO A 374 5.91 20.25 -19.97
N ASP A 375 6.05 20.60 -21.25
CA ASP A 375 7.30 20.40 -21.97
C ASP A 375 8.45 21.16 -21.29
N GLY A 376 9.56 20.47 -21.00
CA GLY A 376 10.69 21.08 -20.32
C GLY A 376 11.86 20.13 -20.11
N SER A 377 12.86 20.63 -19.37
CA SER A 377 13.99 19.83 -18.89
C SER A 377 13.55 18.84 -17.81
N LEU A 378 14.41 17.87 -17.52
CA LEU A 378 14.28 16.95 -16.40
C LEU A 378 14.06 17.70 -15.07
N ASP A 379 14.75 18.83 -14.85
CA ASP A 379 14.57 19.65 -13.65
C ASP A 379 13.17 20.26 -13.56
N THR A 380 12.57 20.60 -14.71
CA THR A 380 11.19 21.11 -14.77
C THR A 380 10.21 20.02 -14.35
N ILE A 381 10.42 18.77 -14.80
CA ILE A 381 9.58 17.64 -14.41
C ILE A 381 9.76 17.32 -12.93
N ARG A 382 10.99 17.32 -12.42
CA ARG A 382 11.27 17.12 -10.98
C ARG A 382 10.60 18.19 -10.13
N ALA A 383 10.70 19.46 -10.52
CA ALA A 383 10.01 20.55 -9.85
C ALA A 383 8.48 20.38 -9.88
N PHE A 384 7.92 19.93 -11.01
CA PHE A 384 6.50 19.62 -11.13
C PHE A 384 6.07 18.50 -10.18
N VAL A 385 6.85 17.41 -10.08
CA VAL A 385 6.59 16.32 -9.13
C VAL A 385 6.65 16.83 -7.69
N HIS A 386 7.66 17.63 -7.33
CA HIS A 386 7.77 18.19 -5.98
C HIS A 386 6.60 19.12 -5.60
N ALA A 387 5.95 19.74 -6.59
CA ALA A 387 4.78 20.59 -6.38
C ALA A 387 3.47 19.81 -6.18
N LEU A 388 3.46 18.48 -6.37
CA LEU A 388 2.28 17.65 -6.09
C LEU A 388 1.92 17.66 -4.59
N PRO A 389 0.64 17.47 -4.22
CA PRO A 389 0.21 17.36 -2.83
C PRO A 389 0.84 16.17 -2.11
N GLU A 390 0.91 16.26 -0.78
CA GLU A 390 1.33 15.13 0.08
C GLU A 390 0.19 14.16 0.34
N SER A 391 -1.05 14.67 0.35
CA SER A 391 -2.26 13.90 0.57
C SER A 391 -3.05 13.83 -0.71
N ASP A 392 -3.21 12.60 -1.23
CA ASP A 392 -3.89 12.33 -2.49
C ASP A 392 -5.35 11.91 -2.24
N PRO A 393 -6.33 12.58 -2.86
CA PRO A 393 -7.73 12.26 -2.69
C PRO A 393 -8.14 10.99 -3.45
N PRO A 394 -9.16 10.24 -3.01
CA PRO A 394 -9.51 8.93 -3.57
C PRO A 394 -9.91 9.00 -5.04
N GLN A 395 -10.39 10.16 -5.50
CA GLN A 395 -10.80 10.42 -6.88
C GLN A 395 -9.64 10.29 -7.87
N ILE A 396 -8.39 10.63 -7.51
CA ILE A 396 -7.26 10.44 -8.45
C ILE A 396 -6.95 8.97 -8.67
N PHE A 397 -7.38 8.11 -7.75
CA PHE A 397 -7.33 6.67 -7.95
C PHE A 397 -8.56 6.19 -8.75
N GLY A 398 -9.60 7.00 -8.97
CA GLY A 398 -10.88 6.53 -9.52
C GLY A 398 -11.75 5.85 -8.46
N LEU A 399 -11.64 6.29 -7.20
CA LEU A 399 -12.47 5.84 -6.08
C LEU A 399 -13.40 6.95 -5.59
N HIS A 400 -14.53 6.55 -5.01
CA HIS A 400 -15.45 7.48 -4.37
C HIS A 400 -14.84 8.06 -3.07
N PRO A 401 -15.11 9.33 -2.70
CA PRO A 401 -14.67 9.96 -1.43
C PRO A 401 -14.81 9.11 -0.16
N ASN A 402 -15.84 8.26 -0.11
CA ASN A 402 -16.09 7.36 1.03
C ASN A 402 -15.01 6.27 1.21
N ALA A 403 -14.18 6.02 0.19
CA ALA A 403 -13.07 5.07 0.27
C ALA A 403 -12.05 5.50 1.34
N ASP A 404 -11.75 6.80 1.42
CA ASP A 404 -10.87 7.37 2.46
C ASP A 404 -11.42 7.11 3.86
N ILE A 405 -12.72 7.34 4.06
CA ILE A 405 -13.38 7.10 5.36
C ILE A 405 -13.22 5.64 5.77
N THR A 406 -13.39 4.72 4.82
CA THR A 406 -13.27 3.28 5.07
C THR A 406 -11.82 2.90 5.39
N CYS A 407 -10.86 3.43 4.63
CA CYS A 407 -9.43 3.23 4.84
C CYS A 407 -8.99 3.75 6.21
N ALA A 408 -9.30 5.01 6.52
CA ALA A 408 -8.89 5.65 7.76
C ALA A 408 -9.54 5.03 9.01
N ARG A 409 -10.76 4.48 8.88
CA ARG A 409 -11.37 3.67 9.95
C ARG A 409 -10.61 2.36 10.17
N LYS A 410 -10.20 1.67 9.10
CA LYS A 410 -9.37 0.45 9.24
C LYS A 410 -8.03 0.75 9.91
N GLU A 411 -7.36 1.82 9.50
CA GLU A 411 -6.11 2.27 10.13
C GLU A 411 -6.31 2.61 11.61
N THR A 412 -7.40 3.31 11.94
CA THR A 412 -7.75 3.61 13.32
C THR A 412 -7.98 2.34 14.15
N HIS A 413 -8.68 1.35 13.58
CA HIS A 413 -8.85 0.06 14.23
C HIS A 413 -7.51 -0.67 14.43
N ALA A 414 -6.63 -0.67 13.43
CA ALA A 414 -5.31 -1.27 13.51
C ALA A 414 -4.43 -0.59 14.57
N LEU A 415 -4.43 0.75 14.64
CA LEU A 415 -3.75 1.53 15.67
C LEU A 415 -4.19 1.10 17.07
N PHE A 416 -5.50 1.05 17.32
CA PHE A 416 -6.02 0.67 18.63
C PHE A 416 -5.82 -0.80 18.96
N ALA A 417 -5.91 -1.70 17.98
CA ALA A 417 -5.57 -3.11 18.17
C ALA A 417 -4.09 -3.25 18.57
N GLY A 418 -3.19 -2.49 17.93
CA GLY A 418 -1.78 -2.41 18.29
C GLY A 418 -1.59 -1.93 19.73
N VAL A 419 -2.20 -0.80 20.10
CA VAL A 419 -2.13 -0.27 21.48
C VAL A 419 -2.64 -1.29 22.50
N LEU A 420 -3.77 -1.95 22.23
CA LEU A 420 -4.32 -2.98 23.12
C LEU A 420 -3.40 -4.20 23.24
N SER A 421 -2.74 -4.60 22.16
CA SER A 421 -1.80 -5.73 22.17
C SER A 421 -0.54 -5.46 22.99
N LEU A 422 -0.16 -4.19 23.15
CA LEU A 422 0.98 -3.75 23.95
C LEU A 422 0.65 -3.60 25.45
N GLN A 423 -0.64 -3.61 25.83
CA GLN A 423 -1.00 -3.51 27.23
C GLN A 423 -0.49 -4.75 27.96
N PRO A 424 0.27 -4.57 29.06
CA PRO A 424 0.75 -5.71 29.83
C PRO A 424 -0.48 -6.46 30.34
N ARG A 425 -0.47 -7.80 30.26
CA ARG A 425 -1.53 -8.66 30.81
C ARG A 425 -1.66 -8.58 32.33
N THR A 426 -0.93 -7.67 32.97
CA THR A 426 -1.01 -7.38 34.38
C THR A 426 -2.18 -6.40 34.63
N ALA A 427 -3.29 -6.96 35.09
CA ALA A 427 -4.41 -6.31 35.77
C ALA A 427 -5.46 -5.56 34.90
N ALA A 428 -6.42 -6.32 34.38
CA ALA A 428 -7.88 -6.08 34.40
C ALA A 428 -8.55 -7.41 33.97
N SER A 429 -9.41 -8.12 34.70
CA SER A 429 -10.36 -7.78 35.77
C SER A 429 -10.58 -8.95 36.71
N ALA A 430 -10.65 -8.69 38.02
CA ALA A 430 -11.42 -9.50 38.98
C ALA A 430 -12.93 -9.29 38.74
N GLY A 431 -13.39 -9.60 37.53
CA GLY A 431 -14.79 -9.77 37.14
C GLY A 431 -14.95 -11.23 36.75
N GLY A 432 -16.05 -11.86 37.17
CA GLY A 432 -16.26 -13.32 37.16
C GLY A 432 -15.78 -14.05 35.91
N SER A 433 -15.39 -15.31 36.10
CA SER A 433 -14.87 -16.24 35.08
C SER A 433 -15.41 -15.92 33.69
N SER A 434 -14.52 -15.61 32.76
CA SER A 434 -14.84 -15.34 31.34
C SER A 434 -15.81 -16.38 30.78
N ASP A 435 -15.72 -17.61 31.27
CA ASP A 435 -16.49 -18.75 30.81
C ASP A 435 -17.98 -18.63 31.18
N ALA A 436 -18.31 -18.15 32.38
CA ALA A 436 -19.70 -17.98 32.81
C ALA A 436 -20.40 -16.83 32.05
N ALA A 437 -19.66 -15.76 31.75
CA ALA A 437 -20.17 -14.68 30.92
C ALA A 437 -20.38 -15.14 29.46
N VAL A 438 -19.44 -15.93 28.92
CA VAL A 438 -19.56 -16.54 27.60
C VAL A 438 -20.75 -17.50 27.54
N GLU A 439 -20.96 -18.33 28.56
CA GLU A 439 -22.06 -19.29 28.63
C GLU A 439 -23.42 -18.59 28.74
N SER A 440 -23.52 -17.51 29.52
CA SER A 440 -24.72 -16.67 29.58
C SER A 440 -25.03 -16.03 28.22
N ILE A 441 -24.02 -15.48 27.53
CA ILE A 441 -24.19 -14.87 26.21
C ILE A 441 -24.57 -15.94 25.18
N ALA A 442 -23.96 -17.11 25.23
CA ALA A 442 -24.27 -18.22 24.34
C ALA A 442 -25.73 -18.69 24.52
N SER A 443 -26.18 -18.83 25.78
CA SER A 443 -27.57 -19.20 26.11
C SER A 443 -28.56 -18.12 25.65
N ASP A 444 -28.22 -16.84 25.81
CA ASP A 444 -29.04 -15.73 25.33
C ASP A 444 -29.11 -15.65 23.80
N ILE A 445 -28.04 -16.02 23.10
CA ILE A 445 -28.02 -16.13 21.64
C ILE A 445 -28.88 -17.33 21.21
N GLU A 446 -28.70 -18.49 21.84
CA GLU A 446 -29.48 -19.70 21.55
C GLU A 446 -30.98 -19.46 21.74
N ALA A 447 -31.38 -18.78 22.81
CA ALA A 447 -32.77 -18.42 23.06
C ALA A 447 -33.36 -17.44 22.02
N LYS A 448 -32.52 -16.70 21.30
CA LYS A 448 -32.92 -15.76 20.24
C LYS A 448 -32.84 -16.36 18.84
N LEU A 449 -32.22 -17.53 18.68
CA LEU A 449 -32.17 -18.20 17.39
C LEU A 449 -33.58 -18.69 17.00
N PRO A 450 -33.98 -18.56 15.73
CA PRO A 450 -35.19 -19.20 15.23
C PRO A 450 -35.14 -20.72 15.46
N PRO A 451 -36.30 -21.39 15.60
CA PRO A 451 -36.34 -22.84 15.64
C PRO A 451 -35.75 -23.43 14.36
N GLN A 452 -35.08 -24.58 14.49
CA GLN A 452 -34.55 -25.30 13.33
C GLN A 452 -35.66 -25.63 12.34
N PHE A 453 -35.33 -25.59 11.05
CA PHE A 453 -36.27 -25.94 10.00
C PHE A 453 -36.61 -27.44 10.06
N ASP A 454 -37.88 -27.77 9.86
CA ASP A 454 -38.31 -29.17 9.71
C ASP A 454 -37.95 -29.67 8.30
N VAL A 455 -36.77 -30.26 8.19
CA VAL A 455 -36.24 -30.82 6.94
C VAL A 455 -37.14 -31.95 6.40
N GLY A 456 -37.82 -32.69 7.27
CA GLY A 456 -38.75 -33.75 6.89
C GLY A 456 -39.99 -33.19 6.20
N ALA A 457 -40.65 -32.23 6.82
CA ALA A 457 -41.80 -31.54 6.25
C ALA A 457 -41.45 -30.75 4.97
N ALA A 458 -40.27 -30.14 4.92
CA ALA A 458 -39.77 -29.45 3.72
C ALA A 458 -39.56 -30.42 2.56
N ARG A 459 -39.02 -31.62 2.82
CA ARG A 459 -38.78 -32.66 1.81
C ARG A 459 -40.07 -33.32 1.31
N GLU A 460 -41.10 -33.42 2.15
CA GLU A 460 -42.42 -33.88 1.74
C GLU A 460 -43.16 -32.84 0.90
N ARG A 461 -43.06 -31.56 1.26
CA ARG A 461 -43.71 -30.45 0.55
C ARG A 461 -43.02 -30.07 -0.75
N TYR A 462 -41.69 -30.23 -0.81
CA TYR A 462 -40.85 -29.94 -1.98
C TYR A 462 -40.02 -31.18 -2.31
N PRO A 463 -40.64 -32.21 -2.93
CA PRO A 463 -39.93 -33.42 -3.27
C PRO A 463 -38.87 -33.14 -4.32
N THR A 464 -37.75 -33.85 -4.21
CA THR A 464 -36.67 -33.82 -5.20
C THR A 464 -37.19 -34.40 -6.51
N ALA A 465 -37.61 -33.53 -7.42
CA ALA A 465 -38.12 -33.89 -8.72
C ALA A 465 -37.18 -33.35 -9.80
N TYR A 466 -37.01 -34.13 -10.88
CA TYR A 466 -36.15 -33.74 -11.99
C TYR A 466 -36.60 -32.42 -12.66
N LEU A 467 -37.93 -32.18 -12.70
CA LEU A 467 -38.52 -30.99 -13.31
C LEU A 467 -38.50 -29.75 -12.41
N GLU A 468 -38.18 -29.89 -11.12
CA GLU A 468 -38.14 -28.81 -10.15
C GLU A 468 -36.83 -28.85 -9.34
N SER A 469 -35.73 -28.50 -10.02
CA SER A 469 -34.37 -28.55 -9.48
C SER A 469 -34.17 -27.68 -8.23
N MET A 470 -34.93 -26.59 -8.09
CA MET A 470 -34.89 -25.71 -6.92
C MET A 470 -35.33 -26.40 -5.62
N ASN A 471 -36.19 -27.42 -5.70
CA ASN A 471 -36.58 -28.19 -4.52
C ASN A 471 -35.39 -28.97 -3.94
N THR A 472 -34.52 -29.47 -4.82
CA THR A 472 -33.28 -30.15 -4.40
C THR A 472 -32.31 -29.20 -3.71
N VAL A 473 -32.14 -27.98 -4.25
CA VAL A 473 -31.30 -26.94 -3.63
C VAL A 473 -31.88 -26.52 -2.29
N LEU A 474 -33.18 -26.26 -2.21
CA LEU A 474 -33.86 -25.89 -0.97
C LEU A 474 -33.64 -26.94 0.13
N VAL A 475 -33.84 -28.23 -0.19
CA VAL A 475 -33.65 -29.31 0.79
C VAL A 475 -32.18 -29.47 1.21
N GLN A 476 -31.21 -29.12 0.34
CA GLN A 476 -29.78 -29.15 0.65
C GLN A 476 -29.33 -27.98 1.54
N GLU A 477 -29.88 -26.78 1.33
CA GLU A 477 -29.54 -25.57 2.09
C GLU A 477 -30.21 -25.52 3.47
N LEU A 478 -31.23 -26.35 3.73
CA LEU A 478 -31.92 -26.44 5.01
C LEU A 478 -31.18 -27.29 6.07
N VAL A 479 -30.08 -27.95 5.70
CA VAL A 479 -29.29 -28.87 6.56
C VAL A 479 -28.14 -28.18 7.27
#